data_AF-A0A519HMM1-F1
#
_entry.id   AF-A0A519HMM1-F1
#
_cell.length_a   1.000
_cell.length_b   1.000
_cell.length_c   1.000
_cell.angle_alpha   90.00
_cell.angle_beta   90.00
_cell.angle_gamma   90.00
#
_symmetry.space_group_name_H-M   'P 1'
#
loop_
_entity.id
_entity.type
_entity.pdbx_description
1 polymer ?
#
loop_
_entity_poly.entity_id
_entity_poly.type
_entity_poly.pdbx_seq_one_letter_code
_entity_poly.pdbx_strand_id
1 'polypeptide(L)'
;MTRLSLLTLVLATSLAAVSAPAQAQGLTREQVKMERDTFLALMRWDELTGMWVLKSGMEPPKGVMSRAEVLAMRDQFLRMNVYDDTVGSWVPAKAPRDMSTLTREQVNMETLRFLMMYRYDEQRNEWVGKTR
;
A
#
# COMPACT_ATOMS: atom_id res chain seq x y z
N MET A 1 -7.94 50.34 -35.79
CA MET A 1 -9.42 50.30 -35.81
C MET A 1 -9.88 48.88 -36.11
N THR A 2 -10.84 48.38 -35.32
CA THR A 2 -11.83 47.31 -35.63
C THR A 2 -11.35 45.89 -36.02
N ARG A 3 -11.57 44.90 -35.12
CA ARG A 3 -12.59 43.81 -35.17
C ARG A 3 -12.02 42.53 -35.84
N LEU A 4 -12.28 41.27 -35.45
CA LEU A 4 -13.35 40.62 -34.66
C LEU A 4 -12.86 39.22 -34.21
N SER A 5 -13.38 38.74 -33.07
CA SER A 5 -13.30 37.39 -32.52
C SER A 5 -13.60 36.25 -33.51
N LEU A 6 -13.01 35.08 -33.26
CA LEU A 6 -13.74 33.80 -33.32
C LEU A 6 -13.21 32.83 -32.26
N LEU A 7 -14.13 32.47 -31.37
CA LEU A 7 -14.03 31.45 -30.34
C LEU A 7 -13.55 30.09 -30.86
N THR A 8 -12.76 29.39 -30.06
CA THR A 8 -13.09 27.98 -29.74
C THR A 8 -12.79 27.73 -28.27
N LEU A 9 -13.90 27.63 -27.54
CA LEU A 9 -14.03 27.14 -26.19
C LEU A 9 -13.59 25.67 -26.17
N VAL A 10 -12.49 25.33 -25.51
CA VAL A 10 -12.27 23.97 -25.02
C VAL A 10 -12.18 24.05 -23.51
N LEU A 11 -13.32 23.73 -22.91
CA LEU A 11 -13.51 23.52 -21.49
C LEU A 11 -12.72 22.26 -21.10
N ALA A 12 -11.44 22.43 -20.76
CA ALA A 12 -10.66 21.38 -20.12
C ALA A 12 -11.19 21.21 -18.70
N THR A 13 -12.09 20.24 -18.51
CA THR A 13 -12.45 19.71 -17.20
C THR A 13 -11.23 18.98 -16.65
N SER A 14 -10.35 19.72 -15.98
CA SER A 14 -9.35 19.15 -15.10
C SER A 14 -10.09 18.48 -13.94
N LEU A 15 -10.22 17.15 -14.02
CA LEU A 15 -10.55 16.32 -12.87
C LEU A 15 -9.35 16.38 -11.91
N ALA A 16 -9.26 17.47 -11.15
CA ALA A 16 -8.40 17.54 -10.01
C ALA A 16 -8.91 16.51 -9.02
N ALA A 17 -8.24 15.35 -8.96
CA ALA A 17 -8.34 14.46 -7.83
C ALA A 17 -7.77 15.22 -6.63
N VAL A 18 -8.60 16.04 -6.00
CA VAL A 18 -8.38 16.52 -4.65
C VAL A 18 -8.37 15.27 -3.80
N SER A 19 -7.17 14.76 -3.50
CA SER A 19 -6.95 13.93 -2.34
C SER A 19 -7.24 14.81 -1.14
N ALA A 20 -8.52 14.96 -0.81
CA ALA A 20 -8.90 15.44 0.50
C ALA A 20 -8.14 14.56 1.49
N PRO A 21 -7.54 15.12 2.56
CA PRO A 21 -7.15 14.28 3.67
C PRO A 21 -8.39 13.46 3.99
N ALA A 22 -8.24 12.13 4.02
CA ALA A 22 -9.27 11.28 4.59
C ALA A 22 -9.39 11.75 6.05
N GLN A 23 -10.25 12.75 6.28
CA GLN A 23 -10.81 13.02 7.57
C GLN A 23 -11.32 11.65 7.97
N ALA A 24 -10.73 11.07 9.02
CA ALA A 24 -11.32 9.91 9.67
C ALA A 24 -12.79 10.29 9.83
N GLN A 25 -13.64 9.69 9.00
CA GLN A 25 -15.06 9.99 9.02
C GLN A 25 -15.42 9.84 10.49
N GLY A 26 -16.04 10.87 11.08
CA GLY A 26 -16.40 10.90 12.48
C GLY A 26 -17.47 9.84 12.73
N LEU A 27 -17.08 8.57 12.62
CA LEU A 27 -17.91 7.40 12.83
C LEU A 27 -18.28 7.45 14.29
N THR A 28 -19.58 7.36 14.55
CA THR A 28 -20.05 7.29 15.92
C THR A 28 -19.49 6.03 16.56
N ARG A 29 -19.32 6.04 17.88
CA ARG A 29 -18.82 4.88 18.61
C ARG A 29 -19.68 3.64 18.35
N GLU A 30 -20.97 3.85 18.14
CA GLU A 30 -21.97 2.84 17.79
C GLU A 30 -21.72 2.24 16.41
N GLN A 31 -21.38 3.05 15.41
CA GLN A 31 -21.01 2.59 14.07
C GLN A 31 -19.74 1.74 14.12
N VAL A 32 -18.70 2.23 14.81
CA VAL A 32 -17.43 1.48 14.97
C VAL A 32 -17.67 0.15 15.69
N LYS A 33 -18.52 0.13 16.72
CA LYS A 33 -18.88 -1.09 17.44
C LYS A 33 -19.59 -2.09 16.52
N MET A 34 -20.56 -1.63 15.74
CA MET A 34 -21.31 -2.46 14.81
C MET A 34 -20.39 -3.04 13.71
N GLU A 35 -19.51 -2.22 13.13
CA GLU A 35 -18.55 -2.66 12.12
C GLU A 35 -17.57 -3.68 12.68
N ARG A 36 -17.03 -3.44 13.88
CA ARG A 36 -16.16 -4.38 14.59
C ARG A 36 -16.86 -5.72 14.82
N ASP A 37 -18.08 -5.71 15.33
CA ASP A 37 -18.83 -6.94 15.64
C ASP A 37 -19.13 -7.72 14.35
N THR A 38 -19.44 -7.01 13.26
CA THR A 38 -19.62 -7.60 11.93
C THR A 38 -18.32 -8.23 11.40
N PHE A 39 -17.19 -7.53 11.53
CA PHE A 39 -15.88 -8.03 11.13
C PHE A 39 -15.50 -9.29 11.91
N LEU A 40 -15.66 -9.28 13.24
CA LEU A 40 -15.35 -10.43 14.10
C LEU A 40 -16.33 -11.59 13.94
N ALA A 41 -17.54 -11.35 13.42
CA ALA A 41 -18.46 -12.41 13.04
C ALA A 41 -17.92 -13.20 11.83
N LEU A 42 -17.34 -12.51 10.84
CA LEU A 42 -16.87 -13.07 9.57
C LEU A 42 -15.42 -13.58 9.62
N MET A 43 -14.55 -12.88 10.34
CA MET A 43 -13.11 -13.08 10.34
C MET A 43 -12.65 -13.76 11.63
N ARG A 44 -11.60 -14.56 11.53
CA ARG A 44 -10.83 -15.04 12.68
C ARG A 44 -9.37 -14.68 12.50
N TRP A 45 -8.68 -14.43 13.60
CA TRP A 45 -7.23 -14.33 13.59
C TRP A 45 -6.65 -15.75 13.46
N ASP A 46 -5.80 -15.95 12.46
CA ASP A 46 -5.01 -17.17 12.30
C ASP A 46 -3.62 -16.93 12.86
N GLU A 47 -3.35 -17.52 14.03
CA GLU A 47 -2.08 -17.39 14.75
C GLU A 47 -0.90 -17.97 13.98
N LEU A 48 -1.12 -18.98 13.12
CA LEU A 48 -0.03 -19.64 12.40
C LEU A 48 0.54 -18.72 11.32
N THR A 49 -0.34 -17.98 10.64
CA THR A 49 0.04 -17.10 9.55
C THR A 49 0.15 -15.63 9.97
N GLY A 50 -0.33 -15.29 11.18
CA GLY A 50 -0.41 -13.92 11.68
C GLY A 50 -1.35 -13.07 10.82
N MET A 51 -2.46 -13.64 10.35
CA MET A 51 -3.37 -12.99 9.41
C MET A 51 -4.84 -13.16 9.81
N TRP A 52 -5.67 -12.16 9.49
CA TRP A 52 -7.12 -12.32 9.54
C TRP A 52 -7.60 -13.15 8.34
N VAL A 53 -8.32 -14.24 8.62
CA VAL A 53 -8.89 -15.13 7.61
C VAL A 53 -10.40 -15.25 7.76
N LEU A 54 -11.11 -15.44 6.65
CA LEU A 54 -12.54 -15.75 6.68
C LEU A 54 -12.78 -17.05 7.46
N LYS A 55 -13.80 -17.05 8.31
CA LYS A 55 -14.27 -18.28 8.95
C LYS A 55 -14.81 -19.22 7.87
N SER A 56 -14.63 -20.52 8.09
CA SER A 56 -15.05 -21.57 7.14
C SER A 56 -16.54 -21.44 6.82
N GLY A 57 -16.89 -21.46 5.53
CA GLY A 57 -18.27 -21.38 5.05
C GLY A 57 -18.85 -19.97 4.94
N MET A 58 -18.07 -18.92 5.24
CA MET A 58 -18.48 -17.53 4.99
C MET A 58 -18.01 -17.05 3.61
N GLU A 59 -18.87 -16.37 2.88
CA GLU A 59 -18.49 -15.70 1.63
C GLU A 59 -17.81 -14.35 1.92
N PRO A 60 -16.81 -13.94 1.11
CA PRO A 60 -16.28 -12.60 1.17
C PRO A 60 -17.42 -11.57 0.99
N PRO A 61 -17.46 -10.48 1.78
CA PRO A 61 -18.46 -9.43 1.61
C PRO A 61 -18.48 -8.92 0.16
N LYS A 62 -19.68 -8.81 -0.42
CA LYS A 62 -19.85 -8.34 -1.81
C LYS A 62 -19.31 -6.92 -1.96
N GLY A 63 -18.55 -6.70 -3.03
CA GLY A 63 -17.95 -5.39 -3.34
C GLY A 63 -16.59 -5.14 -2.68
N VAL A 64 -16.06 -6.07 -1.89
CA VAL A 64 -14.69 -5.99 -1.39
C VAL A 64 -13.75 -6.64 -2.41
N MET A 65 -12.73 -5.89 -2.86
CA MET A 65 -11.72 -6.42 -3.77
C MET A 65 -11.03 -7.63 -3.14
N SER A 66 -10.75 -8.64 -3.95
CA SER A 66 -9.97 -9.77 -3.50
C SER A 66 -8.59 -9.32 -3.04
N ARG A 67 -7.98 -10.05 -2.10
CA ARG A 67 -6.62 -9.75 -1.64
C ARG A 67 -5.62 -9.70 -2.79
N ALA A 68 -5.77 -10.56 -3.80
CA ALA A 68 -4.89 -10.59 -4.96
C ALA A 68 -4.96 -9.27 -5.75
N GLU A 69 -6.16 -8.72 -5.93
CA GLU A 69 -6.35 -7.43 -6.60
C GLU A 69 -5.78 -6.28 -5.76
N VAL A 70 -6.01 -6.28 -4.45
CA VAL A 70 -5.44 -5.28 -3.53
C VAL A 70 -3.91 -5.28 -3.60
N LEU A 71 -3.29 -6.46 -3.59
CA LEU A 71 -1.84 -6.59 -3.73
C LEU A 71 -1.35 -6.09 -5.08
N ALA A 72 -2.03 -6.44 -6.18
CA ALA A 72 -1.67 -5.97 -7.51
C ALA A 72 -1.76 -4.44 -7.62
N MET A 73 -2.81 -3.82 -7.07
CA MET A 73 -2.95 -2.36 -7.02
C MET A 73 -1.85 -1.71 -6.20
N ARG A 74 -1.52 -2.28 -5.03
CA ARG A 74 -0.40 -1.81 -4.21
C ARG A 74 0.91 -1.89 -4.98
N ASP A 75 1.19 -3.01 -5.62
CA ASP A 75 2.46 -3.22 -6.32
C ASP A 75 2.59 -2.31 -7.54
N GLN A 76 1.50 -2.07 -8.26
CA GLN A 76 1.43 -1.06 -9.32
C GLN A 76 1.66 0.35 -8.76
N PHE A 77 1.03 0.70 -7.64
CA PHE A 77 1.22 2.00 -6.99
C PHE A 77 2.68 2.19 -6.56
N LEU A 78 3.26 1.21 -5.88
CA LEU A 78 4.66 1.23 -5.43
C LEU A 78 5.63 1.27 -6.61
N ARG A 79 5.33 0.57 -7.71
CA ARG A 79 6.13 0.65 -8.93
C ARG A 79 6.22 2.07 -9.48
N MET A 80 5.13 2.83 -9.40
CA MET A 80 5.00 4.15 -10.02
C MET A 80 5.26 5.32 -9.06
N ASN A 81 5.36 5.09 -7.75
CA ASN A 81 5.48 6.15 -6.74
C ASN A 81 6.61 5.86 -5.76
N VAL A 82 7.19 6.89 -5.16
CA VAL A 82 8.19 6.81 -4.08
C VAL A 82 7.74 7.70 -2.93
N TYR A 83 8.04 7.30 -1.69
CA TYR A 83 7.78 8.15 -0.54
C TYR A 83 8.87 9.22 -0.45
N ASP A 84 8.46 10.48 -0.41
CA ASP A 84 9.35 11.62 -0.21
C ASP A 84 9.23 12.09 1.24
N ASP A 85 10.24 11.81 2.04
CA ASP A 85 10.29 12.18 3.47
C ASP A 85 10.29 13.71 3.69
N THR A 86 10.73 14.50 2.70
CA THR A 86 10.77 15.97 2.83
C THR A 86 9.37 16.58 2.74
N VAL A 87 8.53 15.98 1.91
CA VAL A 87 7.12 16.38 1.73
C VAL A 87 6.19 15.57 2.63
N GLY A 88 6.66 14.43 3.15
CA GLY A 88 5.89 13.51 3.98
C GLY A 88 4.78 12.79 3.19
N SER A 89 4.98 12.58 1.89
CA SER A 89 3.93 12.04 1.00
C SER A 89 4.49 11.15 -0.11
N TRP A 90 3.62 10.33 -0.70
CA TRP A 90 3.94 9.56 -1.90
C TRP A 90 3.90 10.47 -3.13
N VAL A 91 4.99 10.49 -3.90
CA VAL A 91 5.11 11.27 -5.14
C VAL A 91 5.40 10.33 -6.32
N PRO A 92 5.01 10.69 -7.56
CA PRO A 92 5.35 9.90 -8.73
C PRO A 92 6.87 9.68 -8.86
N ALA A 93 7.26 8.44 -9.10
CA ALA A 93 8.66 8.10 -9.37
C ALA A 93 9.05 8.58 -10.77
N LYS A 94 10.31 9.01 -10.93
CA LYS A 94 10.86 9.46 -12.23
C LYS A 94 10.80 8.37 -13.31
N ALA A 95 10.91 7.11 -12.90
CA ALA A 95 10.76 5.93 -13.74
C ALA A 95 10.12 4.80 -12.93
N PRO A 96 9.41 3.86 -13.59
CA PRO A 96 8.88 2.68 -12.93
C PRO A 96 9.99 1.91 -12.21
N ARG A 97 9.80 1.60 -10.93
CA ARG A 97 10.74 0.79 -10.15
C ARG A 97 10.74 -0.66 -10.64
N ASP A 98 11.90 -1.28 -10.62
CA ASP A 98 11.98 -2.72 -10.77
C ASP A 98 11.51 -3.37 -9.46
N MET A 99 10.54 -4.27 -9.57
CA MET A 99 9.90 -4.90 -8.42
C MET A 99 10.42 -6.33 -8.32
N SER A 100 10.76 -6.77 -7.10
CA SER A 100 11.23 -8.13 -6.89
C SER A 100 10.20 -9.14 -7.37
N THR A 101 10.66 -10.14 -8.13
CA THR A 101 9.86 -11.29 -8.57
C THR A 101 9.88 -12.44 -7.56
N LEU A 102 10.63 -12.28 -6.46
CA LEU A 102 10.72 -13.29 -5.42
C LEU A 102 9.41 -13.38 -4.62
N THR A 103 9.02 -14.62 -4.34
CA THR A 103 7.96 -14.91 -3.36
C THR A 103 8.38 -14.47 -1.97
N ARG A 104 7.40 -14.28 -1.07
CA ARG A 104 7.69 -13.86 0.32
C ARG A 104 8.58 -14.89 1.03
N GLU A 105 8.35 -16.17 0.77
CA GLU A 105 9.14 -17.28 1.31
C GLU A 105 10.59 -17.20 0.83
N GLN A 106 10.82 -16.92 -0.46
CA GLN A 106 12.16 -16.72 -1.01
C GLN A 106 12.85 -15.50 -0.38
N VAL A 107 12.14 -14.36 -0.25
CA VAL A 107 12.68 -13.17 0.42
C VAL A 107 13.06 -13.48 1.87
N ASN A 108 12.24 -14.22 2.60
CA ASN A 108 12.54 -14.63 3.98
C ASN A 108 13.79 -15.52 4.04
N MET A 109 13.91 -16.49 3.13
CA MET A 109 15.07 -17.37 3.07
C MET A 109 16.36 -16.63 2.73
N GLU A 110 16.31 -15.67 1.79
CA GLU A 110 17.46 -14.83 1.47
C GLU A 110 17.84 -13.91 2.62
N THR A 111 16.85 -13.33 3.29
CA THR A 111 17.06 -12.49 4.48
C THR A 111 17.73 -13.29 5.59
N LEU A 112 17.25 -14.51 5.86
CA LEU A 112 17.87 -15.41 6.83
C LEU A 112 19.32 -15.73 6.47
N ARG A 113 19.59 -16.10 5.21
CA ARG A 113 20.97 -16.37 4.75
C ARG A 113 21.87 -15.15 4.91
N PHE A 114 21.38 -13.96 4.56
CA PHE A 114 22.10 -12.71 4.74
C PHE A 114 22.42 -12.46 6.22
N LEU A 115 21.43 -12.56 7.12
CA LEU A 115 21.64 -12.36 8.56
C LEU A 115 22.52 -13.43 9.21
N MET A 116 22.61 -14.64 8.64
CA MET A 116 23.58 -15.63 9.08
C MET A 116 25.01 -15.21 8.76
N MET A 117 25.24 -14.66 7.57
CA MET A 117 26.57 -14.31 7.06
C MET A 117 27.06 -12.92 7.46
N TYR A 118 26.16 -11.99 7.75
CA TYR A 118 26.48 -10.59 8.03
C TYR A 118 25.98 -10.16 9.41
N ARG A 119 26.72 -9.26 10.05
CA ARG A 119 26.28 -8.54 11.25
C ARG A 119 26.29 -7.04 10.97
N TYR A 120 25.41 -6.30 11.62
CA TYR A 120 25.40 -4.86 11.51
C TYR A 120 26.47 -4.26 12.43
N ASP A 121 27.31 -3.38 11.88
CA ASP A 121 28.28 -2.58 12.63
C ASP A 121 27.67 -1.20 12.88
N GLU A 122 27.23 -0.96 14.11
CA GLU A 122 26.60 0.31 14.50
C GLU A 122 27.57 1.50 14.47
N GLN A 123 28.88 1.29 14.67
CA GLN A 123 29.86 2.38 14.66
C GLN A 123 30.10 2.90 13.24
N ARG A 124 30.06 1.99 12.27
CA ARG A 124 30.27 2.29 10.85
C ARG A 124 28.97 2.47 10.06
N ASN A 125 27.84 2.14 10.69
CA ASN A 125 26.50 2.22 10.10
C ASN A 125 26.37 1.32 8.85
N GLU A 126 27.07 0.17 8.83
CA GLU A 126 27.18 -0.71 7.67
C GLU A 126 27.07 -2.21 8.04
N TRP A 127 26.74 -3.05 7.07
CA TRP A 127 26.75 -4.51 7.24
C TRP A 127 28.14 -5.08 6.96
N VAL A 128 28.73 -5.77 7.94
CA VAL A 128 30.05 -6.42 7.81
C VAL A 128 29.91 -7.94 7.86
N GLY A 129 30.73 -8.64 7.06
CA GLY A 129 30.75 -10.10 7.07
C GLY A 129 31.16 -10.63 8.44
N LYS A 130 30.45 -11.64 8.95
CA LYS A 130 30.89 -12.38 10.12
C LYS A 130 32.10 -13.20 9.71
N THR A 131 33.30 -12.74 10.08
CA THR A 131 34.51 -13.54 9.94
C THR A 131 34.32 -14.85 10.70
N ARG A 132 34.69 -15.97 10.07
CA ARG A 132 34.50 -17.32 10.60
C ARG A 132 35.30 -17.55 11.88
#